data_AF-A0A5M9JMN9-F1
#
_entry.id   AF-A0A5M9JMN9-F1
#
_cell.length_a   1.000
_cell.length_b   1.000
_cell.length_c   1.000
_cell.angle_alpha   90.00
_cell.angle_beta   90.00
_cell.angle_gamma   90.00
#
_symmetry.space_group_name_H-M   'P 1'
#
loop_
_entity.id
_entity.type
_entity.pdbx_description
1 polymer ?
#
loop_
_entity_poly.entity_id
_entity_poly.type
_entity_poly.pdbx_seq_one_letter_code
_entity_poly.pdbx_strand_id
1 'polypeptide(L)'
;MLQRPTMERDPSSRTGEFLAHIPASASPETTASLLAELAKPISDSDAPGFIYMFWLTDEGLPTGPSDEAAGSLLAPASRSGADNRRTSDVLSSFTSAPPDKDEKTMLLKIGRAENVFARMQQWKKQCGYNLALIRYYPYHNSSKPSSRKASENEGPKKVPNVHKVERLIHIELMARRVNCGKCKACGKEHREWFEVDANREGVAMVDEVIKRWVDWAEKDEASRHR
;
A
#
# COMPACT_ATOMS: atom_id res chain seq x y z
N MET A 1 23.80 -1.47 -9.55
CA MET A 1 23.02 -1.31 -8.30
C MET A 1 23.84 -1.90 -7.17
N LEU A 2 24.26 -1.09 -6.20
CA LEU A 2 25.05 -1.57 -5.06
C LEU A 2 24.09 -2.28 -4.08
N GLN A 3 24.14 -3.61 -4.04
CA GLN A 3 23.41 -4.41 -3.07
C GLN A 3 24.05 -4.27 -1.69
N ARG A 4 23.23 -4.43 -0.65
CA ARG A 4 23.67 -4.41 0.72
C ARG A 4 24.64 -5.58 0.99
N PRO A 5 25.79 -5.35 1.66
CA PRO A 5 26.65 -6.43 2.12
C PRO A 5 25.92 -7.34 3.10
N THR A 6 25.99 -8.64 2.87
CA THR A 6 25.45 -9.66 3.79
C THR A 6 26.26 -9.60 5.09
N MET A 7 25.71 -8.94 6.10
CA MET A 7 26.29 -8.93 7.44
C MET A 7 25.66 -10.07 8.22
N GLU A 8 26.41 -11.16 8.41
CA GLU A 8 26.12 -12.16 9.44
C GLU A 8 26.23 -11.44 10.80
N ARG A 9 25.09 -11.09 11.40
CA ARG A 9 25.04 -10.48 12.73
C ARG A 9 23.98 -11.16 13.58
N ASP A 10 24.28 -11.19 14.87
CA ASP A 10 23.55 -11.90 15.91
C ASP A 10 22.03 -11.58 15.84
N PRO A 11 21.18 -12.58 15.54
CA PRO A 11 19.73 -12.41 15.40
C PRO A 11 19.05 -12.02 16.72
N SER A 12 19.76 -12.08 17.85
CA SER A 12 19.28 -11.68 19.18
C SER A 12 19.28 -10.16 19.43
N SER A 13 19.92 -9.37 18.56
CA SER A 13 19.92 -7.91 18.71
C SER A 13 18.62 -7.31 18.19
N ARG A 14 18.06 -6.29 18.88
CA ARG A 14 16.87 -5.52 18.39
C ARG A 14 17.03 -5.01 16.95
N THR A 15 18.28 -4.74 16.55
CA THR A 15 18.58 -4.36 15.16
C THR A 15 18.44 -5.53 14.21
N GLY A 16 18.89 -6.73 14.59
CA GLY A 16 18.69 -7.97 13.82
C GLY A 16 17.22 -8.29 13.57
N GLU A 17 16.37 -8.12 14.59
CA GLU A 17 14.91 -8.27 14.45
C GLU A 17 14.33 -7.29 13.42
N PHE A 18 14.69 -6.00 13.50
CA PHE A 18 14.26 -5.00 12.53
C PHE A 18 14.72 -5.32 11.10
N LEU A 19 15.95 -5.82 10.97
CA LEU A 19 16.51 -6.19 9.68
C LEU A 19 15.81 -7.39 9.03
N ALA A 20 15.25 -8.31 9.83
CA ALA A 20 14.49 -9.44 9.30
C ALA A 20 13.20 -9.02 8.56
N HIS A 21 12.68 -7.82 8.87
CA HIS A 21 11.51 -7.25 8.19
C HIS A 21 11.86 -6.37 6.99
N ILE A 22 13.12 -5.93 6.87
CA ILE A 22 13.56 -5.08 5.76
C ILE A 22 14.01 -5.99 4.60
N PRO A 23 13.50 -5.78 3.38
CA PRO A 23 13.88 -6.62 2.25
C PRO A 23 15.37 -6.42 1.92
N ALA A 24 16.07 -7.52 1.64
CA ALA A 24 17.49 -7.49 1.29
C ALA A 24 17.78 -6.70 -0.01
N SER A 25 16.76 -6.54 -0.87
CA SER A 25 16.83 -5.74 -2.10
C SER A 25 16.76 -4.23 -1.86
N ALA A 26 16.42 -3.76 -0.65
CA ALA A 26 16.39 -2.33 -0.34
C ALA A 26 17.79 -1.71 -0.44
N SER A 27 17.84 -0.45 -0.90
CA SER A 27 19.09 0.32 -0.92
C SER A 27 19.60 0.57 0.51
N PRO A 28 20.91 0.84 0.69
CA PRO A 28 21.45 1.20 1.99
C PRO A 28 20.76 2.43 2.62
N GLU A 29 20.40 3.43 1.81
CA GLU A 29 19.72 4.66 2.25
C GLU A 29 18.30 4.38 2.75
N THR A 30 17.53 3.59 1.99
CA THR A 30 16.18 3.15 2.38
C THR A 30 16.25 2.30 3.64
N THR A 31 17.22 1.38 3.72
CA THR A 31 17.45 0.54 4.91
C THR A 31 17.73 1.37 6.15
N ALA A 32 18.63 2.36 6.05
CA ALA A 32 18.95 3.26 7.15
C ALA A 32 17.73 4.07 7.61
N SER A 33 16.93 4.55 6.66
CA SER A 33 15.70 5.30 6.95
C SER A 33 14.64 4.41 7.62
N LEU A 34 14.48 3.16 7.16
CA LEU A 34 13.58 2.18 7.77
C LEU A 34 14.02 1.82 9.19
N LEU A 35 15.31 1.58 9.40
CA LEU A 35 15.87 1.31 10.73
C LEU A 35 15.64 2.49 11.69
N ALA A 36 15.88 3.72 11.21
CA ALA A 36 15.68 4.92 12.01
C ALA A 36 14.20 5.09 12.40
N GLU A 37 13.26 4.79 11.50
CA GLU A 37 11.83 4.84 11.80
C GLU A 37 11.40 3.71 12.74
N LEU A 38 11.89 2.49 12.53
CA LEU A 38 11.61 1.33 13.39
C LEU A 38 12.07 1.56 14.83
N ALA A 39 13.24 2.17 15.01
CA ALA A 39 13.80 2.49 16.31
C ALA A 39 13.00 3.52 17.12
N LYS A 40 12.16 4.35 16.47
CA LYS A 40 11.32 5.33 17.18
C LYS A 40 10.28 4.63 18.05
N PRO A 41 10.00 5.15 19.26
CA PRO A 41 8.85 4.68 20.02
C PRO A 41 7.56 4.93 19.22
N ILE A 42 6.55 4.12 19.49
CA ILE A 42 5.22 4.33 18.92
C ILE A 42 4.57 5.47 19.70
N SER A 43 3.88 6.36 18.98
CA SER A 43 3.17 7.48 19.60
C SER A 43 1.93 6.98 20.32
N ASP A 44 1.66 7.47 21.52
CA ASP A 44 0.41 7.17 22.26
C ASP A 44 -0.84 7.69 21.54
N SER A 45 -0.65 8.63 20.60
CA SER A 45 -1.71 9.17 19.74
C SER A 45 -1.97 8.36 18.47
N ASP A 46 -1.23 7.26 18.24
CA ASP A 46 -1.38 6.44 17.04
C ASP A 46 -2.57 5.49 17.20
N ALA A 47 -3.71 5.87 16.62
CA ALA A 47 -4.93 5.09 16.70
C ALA A 47 -4.92 3.90 15.71
N PRO A 48 -5.56 2.77 16.06
CA PRO A 48 -5.75 1.69 15.10
C PRO A 48 -6.60 2.13 13.92
N GLY A 49 -6.25 1.69 12.71
CA GLY A 49 -6.97 2.04 11.49
C GLY A 49 -6.73 1.07 10.35
N PHE A 50 -7.02 1.51 9.14
CA PHE A 50 -6.81 0.75 7.91
C PHE A 50 -5.76 1.45 7.06
N ILE A 51 -4.92 0.66 6.40
CA ILE A 51 -4.14 1.12 5.26
C ILE A 51 -4.97 0.87 4.00
N TYR A 52 -5.00 1.80 3.07
CA TYR A 52 -5.67 1.63 1.80
C TYR A 52 -4.73 2.01 0.66
N MET A 53 -4.97 1.40 -0.50
CA MET A 53 -4.41 1.88 -1.75
C MET A 53 -5.50 2.04 -2.81
N PHE A 54 -5.40 3.12 -3.58
CA PHE A 54 -6.29 3.39 -4.70
C PHE A 54 -5.50 3.93 -5.89
N TRP A 55 -6.04 3.78 -7.09
CA TRP A 55 -5.53 4.50 -8.25
C TRP A 55 -6.21 5.85 -8.41
N LEU A 56 -5.60 6.69 -9.22
CA LEU A 56 -6.17 7.97 -9.64
C LEU A 56 -6.42 7.96 -11.14
N THR A 57 -7.60 8.43 -11.57
CA THR A 57 -7.80 8.91 -12.94
C THR A 57 -8.11 10.39 -12.97
N ASP A 58 -7.56 11.06 -13.98
CA ASP A 58 -7.92 12.44 -14.31
C ASP A 58 -9.41 12.48 -14.73
N GLU A 59 -10.12 13.55 -14.39
CA GLU A 59 -11.54 13.72 -14.75
C GLU A 59 -11.76 13.78 -16.26
N GLY A 60 -10.74 14.14 -17.04
CA GLY A 60 -10.82 14.24 -18.50
C GLY A 60 -10.79 12.90 -19.24
N LEU A 61 -10.51 11.79 -18.55
CA LEU A 61 -10.47 10.44 -19.12
C LEU A 61 -11.76 9.68 -18.74
N PRO A 62 -12.25 8.76 -19.61
CA PRO A 62 -13.47 8.02 -19.35
C PRO A 62 -13.43 7.34 -17.98
N THR A 63 -14.59 7.33 -17.32
CA THR A 63 -14.83 6.81 -15.96
C THR A 63 -13.96 5.58 -15.69
N GLY A 64 -12.99 5.71 -14.75
CA GLY A 64 -12.21 4.56 -14.30
C GLY A 64 -13.14 3.42 -13.86
N PRO A 65 -12.73 2.15 -13.90
CA PRO A 65 -13.60 1.04 -13.63
C PRO A 65 -13.90 1.03 -12.14
N SER A 66 -14.94 0.29 -11.81
CA SER A 66 -15.42 0.18 -10.45
C SER A 66 -14.36 -0.35 -9.49
N ASP A 67 -14.53 -0.05 -8.20
CA ASP A 67 -13.74 -0.62 -7.11
C ASP A 67 -13.61 -2.16 -7.22
N GLU A 68 -14.66 -2.83 -7.70
CA GLU A 68 -14.67 -4.27 -7.95
C GLU A 68 -13.62 -4.72 -8.99
N ALA A 69 -13.52 -3.97 -10.10
CA ALA A 69 -12.57 -4.28 -11.16
C ALA A 69 -11.13 -3.96 -10.72
N ALA A 70 -10.94 -2.89 -9.94
CA ALA A 70 -9.66 -2.53 -9.33
C ALA A 70 -9.19 -3.61 -8.34
N GLY A 71 -10.08 -4.09 -7.47
CA GLY A 71 -9.80 -5.14 -6.51
C GLY A 71 -9.47 -6.49 -7.15
N SER A 72 -10.02 -6.77 -8.34
CA SER A 72 -9.75 -8.01 -9.08
C SER A 72 -8.29 -8.13 -9.56
N LEU A 73 -7.53 -7.03 -9.67
CA LEU A 73 -6.11 -7.07 -10.05
C LEU A 73 -5.26 -7.93 -9.12
N LEU A 74 -5.61 -7.92 -7.83
CA LEU A 74 -4.92 -8.65 -6.78
C LEU A 74 -5.68 -9.90 -6.33
N ALA A 75 -6.79 -10.25 -6.99
CA ALA A 75 -7.50 -11.50 -6.73
C ALA A 75 -6.67 -12.70 -7.23
N PRO A 76 -6.63 -13.82 -6.51
CA PRO A 76 -5.93 -15.01 -6.98
C PRO A 76 -6.48 -15.40 -8.36
N ALA A 77 -5.58 -15.57 -9.34
CA ALA A 77 -5.99 -15.88 -10.71
C ALA A 77 -6.87 -17.14 -10.70
N SER A 78 -8.14 -16.97 -11.07
CA SER A 78 -8.95 -18.13 -11.42
C SER A 78 -8.31 -18.76 -12.66
N ARG A 79 -8.34 -20.09 -12.79
CA ARG A 79 -7.69 -20.85 -13.88
C ARG A 79 -8.23 -20.54 -15.30
N SER A 80 -8.95 -19.45 -15.47
CA SER A 80 -9.70 -19.05 -16.64
C SER A 80 -8.93 -17.94 -17.38
N GLY A 81 -8.55 -18.16 -18.64
CA GLY A 81 -7.89 -17.14 -19.47
C GLY A 81 -8.69 -15.85 -19.70
N ALA A 82 -10.00 -15.84 -19.38
CA ALA A 82 -10.86 -14.67 -19.41
C ALA A 82 -10.46 -13.58 -18.38
N ASP A 83 -9.89 -13.99 -17.25
CA ASP A 83 -9.49 -13.10 -16.15
C ASP A 83 -8.33 -12.18 -16.60
N ASN A 84 -7.40 -12.74 -17.39
CA ASN A 84 -6.22 -12.02 -17.87
C ASN A 84 -6.55 -10.92 -18.91
N ARG A 85 -7.63 -11.10 -19.67
CA ARG A 85 -8.12 -10.07 -20.61
C ARG A 85 -8.81 -8.93 -19.86
N ARG A 86 -9.57 -9.27 -18.80
CA ARG A 86 -10.23 -8.28 -17.94
C ARG A 86 -9.23 -7.43 -17.16
N THR A 87 -8.14 -8.03 -16.67
CA THR A 87 -7.06 -7.28 -16.00
C THR A 87 -6.31 -6.36 -16.97
N SER A 88 -6.04 -6.79 -18.22
CA SER A 88 -5.40 -5.93 -19.23
C SER A 88 -6.30 -4.75 -19.64
N ASP A 89 -7.61 -4.97 -19.74
CA ASP A 89 -8.59 -3.93 -20.08
C ASP A 89 -8.71 -2.90 -18.96
N VAL A 90 -8.67 -3.37 -17.70
CA VAL A 90 -8.52 -2.50 -16.53
C VAL A 90 -7.21 -1.72 -16.67
N LEU A 91 -6.05 -2.36 -16.65
CA LEU A 91 -4.74 -1.67 -16.68
C LEU A 91 -4.62 -0.65 -17.82
N SER A 92 -5.08 -0.98 -19.04
CA SER A 92 -5.02 -0.09 -20.21
C SER A 92 -5.84 1.20 -20.06
N SER A 93 -6.92 1.17 -19.29
CA SER A 93 -7.72 2.36 -18.98
C SER A 93 -7.04 3.30 -17.96
N PHE A 94 -5.93 2.88 -17.32
CA PHE A 94 -5.22 3.62 -16.25
C PHE A 94 -3.83 4.14 -16.63
N THR A 95 -3.34 3.88 -17.84
CA THR A 95 -1.95 4.21 -18.20
C THR A 95 -1.84 5.65 -18.66
N SER A 96 -1.00 6.45 -17.99
CA SER A 96 -0.81 7.87 -18.31
C SER A 96 0.15 8.12 -19.48
N ALA A 97 0.47 7.09 -20.26
CA ALA A 97 1.48 7.18 -21.30
C ALA A 97 0.93 7.86 -22.58
N PRO A 98 1.60 8.89 -23.14
CA PRO A 98 1.45 9.21 -24.55
C PRO A 98 1.87 7.98 -25.39
N PRO A 99 1.36 7.82 -26.63
CA PRO A 99 1.45 6.58 -27.42
C PRO A 99 2.88 6.17 -27.88
N ASP A 100 3.94 6.76 -27.33
CA ASP A 100 5.32 6.71 -27.85
C ASP A 100 6.35 6.17 -26.82
N LYS A 101 5.89 5.64 -25.67
CA LYS A 101 6.74 4.91 -24.70
C LYS A 101 6.16 3.53 -24.44
N ASP A 102 6.98 2.49 -24.63
CA ASP A 102 6.63 1.08 -24.37
C ASP A 102 6.39 0.78 -22.88
N GLU A 103 6.84 1.65 -21.97
CA GLU A 103 6.67 1.49 -20.52
C GLU A 103 5.46 2.29 -20.02
N LYS A 104 4.32 1.60 -19.91
CA LYS A 104 3.10 2.18 -19.34
C LYS A 104 3.19 2.19 -17.80
N THR A 105 3.09 3.37 -17.20
CA THR A 105 3.05 3.56 -15.74
C THR A 105 1.68 4.04 -15.25
N MET A 106 1.39 3.78 -13.98
CA MET A 106 0.18 4.22 -13.28
C MET A 106 0.53 4.83 -11.91
N LEU A 107 -0.34 5.73 -11.43
CA LEU A 107 -0.18 6.41 -10.15
C LEU A 107 -1.03 5.75 -9.07
N LEU A 108 -0.39 5.30 -8.01
CA LEU A 108 -1.02 4.77 -6.82
C LEU A 108 -0.93 5.75 -5.67
N LYS A 109 -2.03 5.89 -4.93
CA LYS A 109 -2.04 6.50 -3.61
C LYS A 109 -2.02 5.43 -2.55
N ILE A 110 -1.19 5.60 -1.53
CA ILE A 110 -1.22 4.78 -0.33
C ILE A 110 -1.42 5.69 0.87
N GLY A 111 -2.45 5.43 1.65
CA GLY A 111 -2.76 6.22 2.83
C GLY A 111 -3.44 5.42 3.93
N ARG A 112 -3.71 6.09 5.04
CA ARG A 112 -4.41 5.52 6.18
C ARG A 112 -5.73 6.21 6.49
N ALA A 113 -6.66 5.47 7.10
CA ALA A 113 -7.90 6.02 7.65
C ALA A 113 -8.52 5.09 8.70
N GLU A 114 -9.23 5.65 9.67
CA GLU A 114 -10.11 4.85 10.55
C GLU A 114 -11.34 4.32 9.79
N ASN A 115 -11.83 5.10 8.82
CA ASN A 115 -12.93 4.73 7.93
C ASN A 115 -12.54 5.05 6.48
N VAL A 116 -12.15 4.01 5.74
CA VAL A 116 -11.66 4.13 4.34
C VAL A 116 -12.74 4.72 3.44
N PHE A 117 -14.00 4.29 3.55
CA PHE A 117 -15.09 4.77 2.70
C PHE A 117 -15.36 6.26 2.89
N ALA A 118 -15.43 6.73 4.14
CA ALA A 118 -15.58 8.15 4.44
C ALA A 118 -14.39 8.96 3.88
N ARG A 119 -13.17 8.42 4.00
CA ARG A 119 -11.96 9.03 3.43
C ARG A 119 -12.01 9.10 1.91
N MET A 120 -12.49 8.07 1.22
CA MET A 120 -12.63 8.08 -0.25
C MET A 120 -13.61 9.16 -0.71
N GLN A 121 -14.76 9.27 -0.05
CA GLN A 121 -15.75 10.31 -0.37
C GLN A 121 -15.20 11.73 -0.14
N GLN A 122 -14.43 11.93 0.92
CA GLN A 122 -13.76 13.20 1.20
C GLN A 122 -12.76 13.55 0.09
N TRP A 123 -11.96 12.59 -0.38
CA TRP A 123 -11.02 12.81 -1.48
C TRP A 123 -11.73 13.15 -2.78
N LYS A 124 -12.79 12.42 -3.13
CA LYS A 124 -13.62 12.71 -4.31
C LYS A 124 -14.18 14.13 -4.27
N LYS A 125 -14.62 14.60 -3.10
CA LYS A 125 -15.15 15.97 -2.90
C LYS A 125 -14.06 17.05 -2.87
N GLN A 126 -12.92 16.80 -2.25
CA GLN A 126 -11.88 17.83 -2.03
C GLN A 126 -10.96 18.02 -3.23
N CYS A 127 -10.64 16.93 -3.93
CA CYS A 127 -9.61 16.93 -4.95
C CYS A 127 -10.17 16.67 -6.36
N GLY A 128 -11.45 16.32 -6.48
CA GLY A 128 -12.13 16.13 -7.78
C GLY A 128 -11.70 14.89 -8.56
N TYR A 129 -10.77 14.09 -8.06
CA TYR A 129 -10.27 12.93 -8.80
C TYR A 129 -11.26 11.76 -8.80
N ASN A 130 -11.31 11.03 -9.91
CA ASN A 130 -11.93 9.72 -9.98
C ASN A 130 -11.00 8.71 -9.30
N LEU A 131 -11.49 8.10 -8.23
CA LEU A 131 -10.75 7.12 -7.44
C LEU A 131 -11.39 5.76 -7.69
N ALA A 132 -10.58 4.71 -7.83
CA ALA A 132 -11.06 3.38 -7.49
C ALA A 132 -10.14 2.72 -6.48
N LEU A 133 -10.78 2.22 -5.43
CA LEU A 133 -10.14 1.54 -4.32
C LEU A 133 -9.70 0.15 -4.79
N ILE A 134 -8.39 -0.10 -4.76
CA ILE A 134 -7.84 -1.41 -5.13
C ILE A 134 -7.97 -2.35 -3.94
N ARG A 135 -7.52 -1.92 -2.75
CA ARG A 135 -7.52 -2.75 -1.54
C ARG A 135 -7.39 -1.91 -0.28
N TYR A 136 -7.91 -2.44 0.83
CA TYR A 136 -7.60 -1.98 2.19
C TYR A 136 -7.11 -3.15 3.05
N TYR A 137 -6.36 -2.82 4.10
CA TYR A 137 -5.69 -3.75 5.00
C TYR A 137 -6.08 -3.49 6.45
N PRO A 138 -6.25 -4.54 7.28
CA PRO A 138 -5.98 -5.94 6.97
C PRO A 138 -6.99 -6.55 5.98
N TYR A 139 -6.48 -7.22 4.94
CA TYR A 139 -7.29 -7.84 3.90
C TYR A 139 -7.65 -9.26 4.33
N HIS A 140 -8.94 -9.49 4.57
CA HIS A 140 -9.46 -10.82 4.88
C HIS A 140 -10.02 -11.41 3.60
N ASN A 141 -9.40 -12.49 3.10
CA ASN A 141 -9.97 -13.22 1.98
C ASN A 141 -11.27 -13.89 2.46
N SER A 142 -12.42 -13.44 1.96
CA SER A 142 -13.76 -13.94 2.32
C SER A 142 -13.93 -15.44 2.06
N SER A 143 -13.02 -16.06 1.31
CA SER A 143 -13.02 -17.50 1.01
C SER A 143 -12.35 -18.39 2.06
N LYS A 144 -11.69 -17.82 3.10
CA LYS A 144 -11.14 -18.62 4.21
C LYS A 144 -12.04 -18.43 5.45
N PRO A 145 -12.76 -19.47 5.92
CA PRO A 145 -13.49 -19.36 7.17
C PRO A 145 -12.48 -19.08 8.28
N SER A 146 -12.65 -17.95 8.97
CA SER A 146 -11.83 -17.62 10.13
C SER A 146 -12.02 -18.73 11.18
N SER A 147 -10.95 -19.49 11.44
CA SER A 147 -10.91 -20.52 12.48
C SER A 147 -10.86 -19.96 13.91
N ARG A 148 -11.09 -18.66 14.06
CA ARG A 148 -11.24 -17.98 15.35
C ARG A 148 -12.65 -17.42 15.38
N LYS A 149 -13.44 -17.84 16.38
CA LYS A 149 -14.73 -17.24 16.69
C LYS A 149 -14.51 -15.73 16.82
N ALA A 150 -14.91 -14.96 15.82
CA ALA A 150 -15.01 -13.52 15.96
C ALA A 150 -16.04 -13.29 17.06
N SER A 151 -15.61 -12.68 18.17
CA SER A 151 -16.53 -12.13 19.16
C SER A 151 -17.49 -11.22 18.40
N GLU A 152 -18.79 -11.49 18.46
CA GLU A 152 -19.84 -10.73 17.74
C GLU A 152 -19.87 -9.23 18.14
N ASN A 153 -19.07 -8.81 19.12
CA ASN A 153 -18.92 -7.43 19.58
C ASN A 153 -17.64 -6.73 19.11
N GLU A 154 -16.75 -7.38 18.38
CA GLU A 154 -15.51 -6.77 17.88
C GLU A 154 -15.69 -6.36 16.42
N GLY A 155 -15.60 -5.05 16.15
CA GLY A 155 -15.65 -4.51 14.80
C GLY A 155 -14.53 -5.07 13.88
N PRO A 156 -14.50 -4.69 12.59
CA PRO A 156 -13.48 -5.18 11.67
C PRO A 156 -12.07 -4.92 12.23
N LYS A 157 -11.22 -5.96 12.21
CA LYS A 157 -9.85 -5.91 12.72
C LYS A 157 -9.11 -4.73 12.09
N LYS A 158 -8.47 -3.91 12.93
CA LYS A 158 -7.70 -2.74 12.51
C LYS A 158 -6.20 -3.04 12.62
N VAL A 159 -5.41 -2.38 11.78
CA VAL A 159 -3.95 -2.36 11.91
C VAL A 159 -3.60 -1.48 13.11
N PRO A 160 -2.82 -1.97 14.08
CA PRO A 160 -2.30 -1.14 15.15
C PRO A 160 -1.24 -0.17 14.61
N ASN A 161 -1.07 0.98 15.26
CA ASN A 161 0.02 1.91 14.98
C ASN A 161 0.08 2.32 13.50
N VAL A 162 -1.09 2.61 12.92
CA VAL A 162 -1.29 2.74 11.48
C VAL A 162 -0.51 3.93 10.90
N HIS A 163 -0.23 4.95 11.71
CA HIS A 163 0.62 6.08 11.29
C HIS A 163 2.05 5.61 11.04
N LYS A 164 2.61 4.83 11.97
CA LYS A 164 3.96 4.28 11.82
C LYS A 164 4.04 3.30 10.65
N VAL A 165 3.03 2.46 10.47
CA VAL A 165 2.94 1.51 9.34
C VAL A 165 2.94 2.24 8.00
N GLU A 166 2.08 3.24 7.83
CA GLU A 166 2.04 4.05 6.60
C GLU A 166 3.40 4.71 6.33
N ARG A 167 4.04 5.24 7.38
CA ARG A 167 5.36 5.87 7.26
C ARG A 167 6.43 4.89 6.75
N LEU A 168 6.46 3.66 7.27
CA LEU A 168 7.39 2.62 6.85
C LEU A 168 7.15 2.23 5.38
N ILE A 169 5.89 2.09 4.97
CA ILE A 169 5.52 1.81 3.57
C ILE A 169 6.02 2.94 2.65
N HIS A 170 5.81 4.20 3.03
CA HIS A 170 6.26 5.35 2.23
C HIS A 170 7.79 5.44 2.12
N ILE A 171 8.52 5.08 3.19
CA ILE A 171 9.99 5.04 3.16
C ILE A 171 10.47 3.94 2.22
N GLU A 172 9.88 2.75 2.28
CA GLU A 172 10.27 1.65 1.39
C GLU A 172 9.99 1.97 -0.08
N LEU A 173 8.85 2.62 -0.36
CA LEU A 173 8.46 3.03 -1.71
C LEU A 173 9.03 4.39 -2.13
N MET A 174 9.93 4.98 -1.35
CA MET A 174 10.43 6.34 -1.58
C MET A 174 11.07 6.52 -2.95
N ALA A 175 11.73 5.50 -3.49
CA ALA A 175 12.34 5.53 -4.82
C ALA A 175 11.32 5.68 -5.96
N ARG A 176 10.06 5.30 -5.73
CA ARG A 176 8.95 5.37 -6.70
C ARG A 176 8.04 6.57 -6.48
N ARG A 177 8.39 7.43 -5.52
CA ARG A 177 7.53 8.53 -5.10
C ARG A 177 7.55 9.66 -6.15
N VAL A 178 6.36 10.11 -6.54
CA VAL A 178 6.21 11.22 -7.50
C VAL A 178 5.74 12.47 -6.77
N ASN A 179 6.36 13.60 -7.13
CA ASN A 179 5.89 14.91 -6.72
C ASN A 179 4.97 15.50 -7.79
N CYS A 180 3.66 15.31 -7.64
CA CYS A 180 2.65 15.86 -8.55
C CYS A 180 2.43 17.37 -8.37
N GLY A 181 3.23 18.04 -7.53
CA GLY A 181 3.08 19.45 -7.21
C GLY A 181 1.82 19.76 -6.40
N LYS A 182 1.32 20.99 -6.53
CA LYS A 182 0.07 21.42 -5.87
C LYS A 182 -1.13 20.87 -6.63
N CYS A 183 -2.03 20.21 -5.91
CA CYS A 183 -3.32 19.79 -6.46
C CYS A 183 -4.09 21.00 -6.99
N LYS A 184 -4.57 20.90 -8.23
CA LYS A 184 -5.35 21.98 -8.87
C LYS A 184 -6.68 22.25 -8.16
N ALA A 185 -7.28 21.23 -7.53
CA ALA A 185 -8.55 21.35 -6.83
C ALA A 185 -8.39 21.81 -5.36
N CYS A 186 -7.53 21.15 -4.57
CA CYS A 186 -7.41 21.46 -3.14
C CYS A 186 -6.25 22.42 -2.78
N GLY A 187 -5.36 22.74 -3.73
CA GLY A 187 -4.22 23.63 -3.55
C GLY A 187 -3.07 23.07 -2.69
N LYS A 188 -3.22 21.86 -2.12
CA LYS A 188 -2.23 21.22 -1.25
C LYS A 188 -1.27 20.32 -2.03
N GLU A 189 -0.07 20.14 -1.49
CA GLU A 189 0.87 19.14 -1.97
C GLU A 189 0.49 17.76 -1.42
N HIS A 190 0.26 16.83 -2.33
CA HIS A 190 0.00 15.45 -1.97
C HIS A 190 1.30 14.66 -2.09
N ARG A 191 1.74 14.11 -0.97
CA ARG A 191 3.08 13.57 -0.76
C ARG A 191 3.14 12.05 -0.79
N GLU A 192 2.04 11.42 -1.16
CA GLU A 192 1.76 10.01 -0.92
C GLU A 192 1.43 9.31 -2.25
N TRP A 193 2.03 9.78 -3.34
CA TRP A 193 1.87 9.23 -4.68
C TRP A 193 3.09 8.43 -5.09
N PHE A 194 2.84 7.29 -5.71
CA PHE A 194 3.85 6.36 -6.15
C PHE A 194 3.57 5.95 -7.59
N GLU A 195 4.58 6.07 -8.44
CA GLU A 195 4.52 5.60 -9.82
C GLU A 195 4.98 4.15 -9.88
N VAL A 196 4.13 3.31 -10.46
CA VAL A 196 4.39 1.88 -10.63
C VAL A 196 4.12 1.47 -12.06
N ASP A 197 4.75 0.37 -12.43
CA ASP A 197 4.51 -0.27 -13.72
C ASP A 197 3.03 -0.66 -13.81
N ALA A 198 2.36 -0.31 -14.92
CA ALA A 198 0.95 -0.59 -15.14
C ALA A 198 0.73 -2.07 -15.52
N ASN A 199 1.27 -2.96 -14.71
CA ASN A 199 1.15 -4.41 -14.81
C ASN A 199 0.79 -4.99 -13.44
N ARG A 200 0.34 -6.25 -13.46
CA ARG A 200 -0.05 -6.95 -12.23
C ARG A 200 1.11 -7.07 -11.24
N GLU A 201 2.33 -7.20 -11.72
CA GLU A 201 3.54 -7.36 -10.92
C GLU A 201 3.88 -6.10 -10.13
N GLY A 202 3.71 -4.91 -10.73
CA GLY A 202 3.92 -3.62 -10.09
C GLY A 202 2.93 -3.39 -8.95
N VAL A 203 1.65 -3.70 -9.16
CA VAL A 203 0.62 -3.61 -8.12
C VAL A 203 0.83 -4.68 -7.04
N ALA A 204 1.21 -5.90 -7.42
CA ALA A 204 1.52 -6.97 -6.48
C ALA A 204 2.74 -6.65 -5.61
N MET A 205 3.77 -6.01 -6.17
CA MET A 205 4.93 -5.57 -5.40
C MET A 205 4.53 -4.59 -4.30
N VAL A 206 3.67 -3.60 -4.60
CA VAL A 206 3.13 -2.68 -3.59
C VAL A 206 2.28 -3.42 -2.55
N ASP A 207 1.41 -4.34 -2.96
CA ASP A 207 0.60 -5.18 -2.06
C ASP A 207 1.48 -5.96 -1.07
N GLU A 208 2.60 -6.54 -1.53
CA GLU A 208 3.55 -7.25 -0.67
C GLU A 208 4.29 -6.33 0.31
N VAL A 209 4.65 -5.11 -0.10
CA VAL A 209 5.22 -4.11 0.82
C VAL A 209 4.23 -3.77 1.94
N ILE A 210 2.97 -3.50 1.59
CA ILE A 210 1.95 -3.15 2.58
C ILE A 210 1.70 -4.31 3.55
N LYS A 211 1.52 -5.52 3.04
CA LYS A 211 1.32 -6.72 3.87
C LYS A 211 2.47 -6.91 4.87
N ARG A 212 3.71 -6.75 4.43
CA ARG A 212 4.89 -6.92 5.30
C ARG A 212 4.88 -5.98 6.50
N TRP A 213 4.57 -4.71 6.28
CA TRP A 213 4.52 -3.72 7.35
C TRP A 213 3.29 -3.85 8.24
N VAL A 214 2.16 -4.30 7.69
CA VAL A 214 0.98 -4.67 8.47
C VAL A 214 1.30 -5.88 9.38
N ASP A 215 1.90 -6.94 8.83
CA ASP A 215 2.30 -8.13 9.58
C ASP A 215 3.33 -7.80 10.68
N TRP A 216 4.26 -6.88 10.40
CA TRP A 216 5.19 -6.38 11.40
C TRP A 216 4.44 -5.69 12.56
N ALA A 217 3.47 -4.82 12.26
CA ALA A 217 2.74 -4.10 13.29
C ALA A 217 1.91 -5.02 14.19
N GLU A 218 1.28 -6.05 13.61
CA GLU A 218 0.56 -7.07 14.39
C GLU A 218 1.51 -7.86 15.31
N LYS A 219 2.72 -8.17 14.85
CA LYS A 219 3.73 -8.88 15.66
C LYS A 219 4.31 -8.00 16.76
N ASP A 220 4.58 -6.72 16.47
CA ASP A 220 5.10 -5.75 17.44
C ASP A 220 4.06 -5.43 18.53
N GLU A 221 2.79 -5.32 18.17
CA GLU A 221 1.71 -5.19 19.16
C GLU A 221 1.60 -6.44 20.04
N ALA A 222 1.67 -7.63 19.43
CA ALA A 222 1.58 -8.90 20.16
C ALA A 222 2.80 -9.17 21.07
N SER A 223 3.98 -8.61 20.78
CA SER A 223 5.16 -8.75 21.64
C SER A 223 5.12 -7.80 22.84
N ARG A 224 4.49 -6.63 22.71
CA ARG A 224 4.32 -5.66 23.81
C ARG A 224 3.32 -6.09 24.87
N HIS A 225 2.35 -6.92 24.51
CA HIS A 225 1.31 -7.43 25.41
C HIS A 225 1.67 -8.78 26.06
N ARG A 226 2.92 -9.24 25.92
CA ARG A 226 3.43 -10.45 26.58
C ARG A 226 4.18 -10.15 27.86
#